data_AF-A0A6N2TBR6-F1
#
_entry.id   AF-A0A6N2TBR6-F1
#
_cell.length_a   1.000
_cell.length_b   1.000
_cell.length_c   1.000
_cell.angle_alpha   90.00
_cell.angle_beta   90.00
_cell.angle_gamma   90.00
#
_symmetry.space_group_name_H-M   'P 1'
#
loop_
_entity.id
_entity.type
_entity.pdbx_description
1 polymer ?
#
loop_
_entity_poly.entity_id
_entity_poly.type
_entity_poly.pdbx_seq_one_letter_code
_entity_poly.pdbx_strand_id
1 'polypeptide(L)' 'MKRYFVNGKEISEQEAKAIEAKNQEYMNSNDLSLWAKCEFITVINK' A
#
# COMPACT_ATOMS: atom_id res chain seq x y z
N MET A 1 -11.39 14.49 6.72
CA MET A 1 -11.31 13.83 5.39
C MET A 1 -10.06 12.98 5.35
N LYS A 2 -10.17 11.72 4.91
CA LYS A 2 -9.00 10.82 4.77
C LYS A 2 -8.22 11.20 3.52
N ARG A 3 -6.89 11.29 3.66
CA ARG A 3 -5.96 11.42 2.53
C ARG A 3 -4.98 10.26 2.55
N TYR A 4 -4.73 9.69 1.38
CA TYR A 4 -3.87 8.53 1.21
C TYR A 4 -2.62 8.97 0.45
N PHE A 5 -1.46 8.49 0.88
CA PHE A 5 -0.19 8.79 0.24
C PHE A 5 0.64 7.53 0.07
N VAL A 6 1.32 7.41 -1.08
CA VAL A 6 2.35 6.39 -1.31
C VAL A 6 3.63 7.08 -1.77
N ASN A 7 4.75 6.77 -1.12
CA ASN A 7 6.06 7.35 -1.45
C ASN A 7 6.05 8.89 -1.57
N GLY A 8 5.28 9.58 -0.72
CA GLY A 8 5.13 11.04 -0.72
C GLY A 8 4.16 11.62 -1.75
N LYS A 9 3.54 10.81 -2.60
CA LYS A 9 2.50 11.25 -3.56
C LYS A 9 1.10 10.97 -3.02
N GLU A 10 0.20 11.94 -3.15
CA GLU A 10 -1.22 11.74 -2.82
C GLU A 10 -1.86 10.79 -3.84
N ILE A 11 -2.61 9.81 -3.35
CA ILE A 11 -3.33 8.82 -4.14
C ILE A 11 -4.79 8.77 -3.72
N SER A 12 -5.62 8.20 -4.60
CA SER A 12 -7.03 7.97 -4.32
C SER A 12 -7.21 6.78 -3.36
N GLU A 13 -8.34 6.73 -2.65
CA GLU A 13 -8.67 5.60 -1.78
C GLU A 13 -8.69 4.25 -2.53
N GLN A 14 -9.18 4.25 -3.78
CA GLN A 14 -9.18 3.04 -4.61
C GLN A 14 -7.77 2.53 -4.90
N GLU A 15 -6.82 3.44 -5.17
CA GLU A 15 -5.42 3.07 -5.40
C GLU A 15 -4.76 2.55 -4.12
N ALA A 16 -5.05 3.17 -2.97
CA ALA A 16 -4.59 2.68 -1.68
C ALA A 16 -5.07 1.23 -1.44
N LYS A 17 -6.37 0.96 -1.65
CA LYS A 17 -6.93 -0.40 -1.51
C LYS A 17 -6.30 -1.40 -2.48
N ALA A 18 -6.01 -0.99 -3.72
CA ALA A 18 -5.37 -1.85 -4.71
C ALA A 18 -3.93 -2.22 -4.31
N ILE A 19 -3.19 -1.26 -3.74
CA ILE A 19 -1.84 -1.48 -3.20
C ILE A 19 -1.89 -2.39 -1.97
N GLU A 20 -2.84 -2.18 -1.04
CA GLU A 20 -3.03 -3.08 0.11
C GLU A 20 -3.30 -4.52 -0.31
N ALA A 21 -4.16 -4.72 -1.32
CA ALA A 21 -4.45 -6.05 -1.84
C ALA A 21 -3.19 -6.73 -2.41
N LYS A 22 -2.41 -6.02 -3.23
CA LYS A 22 -1.14 -6.53 -3.78
C LYS A 22 -0.13 -6.85 -2.69
N ASN A 23 0.02 -5.97 -1.70
CA ASN A 23 0.91 -6.21 -0.58
C ASN A 23 0.51 -7.46 0.21
N GLN A 24 -0.79 -7.70 0.38
CA GLN A 24 -1.30 -8.90 1.03
C GLN A 24 -0.96 -10.15 0.21
N GLU A 25 -1.03 -10.11 -1.12
CA GLU A 25 -0.57 -11.20 -1.98
C GLU A 25 0.94 -11.45 -1.83
N TYR A 26 1.75 -10.39 -1.76
CA TYR A 26 3.19 -10.51 -1.56
C TYR A 26 3.54 -11.10 -0.19
N MET A 27 2.85 -10.66 0.88
CA MET A 27 3.03 -11.15 2.24
C MET A 27 2.58 -12.61 2.41
N ASN A 28 1.58 -13.05 1.65
CA ASN A 28 1.14 -14.45 1.65
C ASN A 28 2.11 -15.38 0.91
N SER A 29 3.06 -14.84 0.14
CA SER A 29 4.09 -15.65 -0.50
C SER A 29 5.23 -15.97 0.45
N ASN A 30 5.81 -17.17 0.31
CA ASN A 30 7.03 -17.58 1.00
C ASN A 30 8.30 -16.98 0.35
N ASP A 31 8.16 -16.19 -0.71
CA ASP A 31 9.27 -15.54 -1.39
C ASP A 31 9.58 -14.17 -0.74
N LEU A 32 10.71 -14.09 -0.04
CA LEU A 32 11.15 -12.87 0.66
C LEU A 32 11.39 -11.70 -0.31
N SER A 33 11.68 -11.98 -1.59
CA SER A 33 11.86 -10.95 -2.61
C SER A 33 10.56 -10.26 -2.98
N LEU A 34 9.41 -10.91 -2.76
CA LEU A 34 8.09 -10.30 -2.96
C LEU A 34 7.74 -9.37 -1.80
N TRP A 35 8.18 -9.68 -0.57
CA TRP A 35 7.98 -8.81 0.58
C TRP A 35 8.70 -7.46 0.40
N ALA A 36 9.85 -7.46 -0.27
CA ALA A 36 10.57 -6.23 -0.64
C ALA A 36 9.83 -5.34 -1.64
N LYS A 37 8.77 -5.83 -2.30
CA LYS A 37 7.94 -5.08 -3.24
C LYS A 37 6.72 -4.42 -2.57
N CYS A 38 6.49 -4.66 -1.28
CA CYS A 38 5.38 -4.06 -0.57
C CYS A 38 5.53 -2.53 -0.51
N GLU A 39 4.46 -1.81 -0.87
CA GLU A 39 4.44 -0.34 -0.83
C GLU A 39 3.67 0.15 0.41
N PHE A 40 4.25 1.07 1.18
CA PHE A 40 3.62 1.58 2.39
C PHE A 40 2.72 2.78 2.11
N ILE A 41 1.44 2.63 2.45
CA ILE A 41 0.45 3.71 2.34
C ILE A 41 0.39 4.46 3.67
N THR A 42 0.53 5.78 3.60
CA THR A 42 0.29 6.68 4.73
C THR A 42 -1.14 7.22 4.66
N VAL A 43 -1.91 7.01 5.72
CA VAL A 43 -3.27 7.53 5.84
C VAL A 43 -3.28 8.69 6.84
N ILE A 44 -3.65 9.88 6.38
CA ILE A 44 -3.83 11.05 7.25
C ILE A 44 -5.33 11.24 7.46
N ASN A 45 -5.75 11.13 8.73
CA ASN A 45 -7.11 11.41 9.16
C ASN A 45 -7.08 12.59 10.13
N LYS A 46 -7.61 13.74 9.71
CA LYS A 46 -7.85 14.93 10.56
C LYS A 46 -9.23 14.83 11.21
#